data_AF-A0A7C0V823-F1
#
_entry.id   AF-A0A7C0V823-F1
#
_cell.length_a   1.000
_cell.length_b   1.000
_cell.length_c   1.000
_cell.angle_alpha   90.00
_cell.angle_beta   90.00
_cell.angle_gamma   90.00
#
_symmetry.space_group_name_H-M   'P 1'
#
loop_
_entity.id
_entity.type
_entity.pdbx_description
1 polymer ?
#
loop_
_entity_poly.entity_id
_entity_poly.type
_entity_poly.pdbx_seq_one_letter_code
_entity_poly.pdbx_strand_id
1 'polypeptide(L)' 'LSDGWDLGAKRLLEREISKISDNSHSIIWLNPLLGDPNSERMSSGMRVALPYVKYTFRARSIEDLRSIGKALSRLL' A
#
# COMPACT_ATOMS: atom_id res chain seq x y z
N LEU A 1 -4.87 -17.36 -5.68
CA LEU A 1 -6.12 -16.58 -5.62
C LEU A 1 -5.76 -15.18 -5.17
N SER A 2 -6.12 -14.15 -5.93
CA SER A 2 -5.97 -12.74 -5.50
C SER A 2 -6.85 -12.51 -4.27
N ASP A 3 -6.39 -11.68 -3.33
CA ASP A 3 -6.91 -11.43 -1.98
C ASP A 3 -8.36 -10.89 -1.88
N GLY A 4 -9.22 -11.09 -2.89
CA GLY A 4 -10.63 -10.69 -2.87
C GLY A 4 -10.90 -9.22 -3.24
N TRP A 5 -9.87 -8.47 -3.62
CA TRP A 5 -9.96 -7.03 -3.94
C TRP A 5 -10.85 -6.72 -5.14
N ASP A 6 -11.08 -7.70 -6.01
CA ASP A 6 -11.88 -7.56 -7.23
C ASP A 6 -13.34 -8.02 -7.08
N LEU A 7 -13.81 -8.39 -5.87
CA LEU A 7 -15.16 -8.90 -5.61
C LEU A 7 -16.27 -7.81 -5.55
N GLY A 8 -16.07 -6.67 -6.21
CA GLY A 8 -17.14 -5.68 -6.45
C GLY A 8 -17.35 -4.61 -5.37
N ALA A 9 -16.68 -4.71 -4.21
CA ALA A 9 -16.84 -3.76 -3.11
C ALA A 9 -15.96 -2.49 -3.23
N LYS A 10 -15.69 -2.00 -4.45
CA LYS A 10 -14.77 -0.86 -4.68
C LYS A 10 -15.18 0.41 -3.96
N ARG A 11 -16.47 0.74 -3.99
CA ARG A 11 -17.01 1.92 -3.28
C ARG A 11 -16.88 1.79 -1.77
N LEU A 12 -17.00 0.57 -1.24
CA LEU A 12 -16.76 0.29 0.17
C LEU A 12 -15.29 0.49 0.50
N LEU A 13 -14.39 -0.07 -0.30
CA LEU A 13 -12.94 0.09 -0.14
C LEU A 13 -12.53 1.57 -0.18
N GLU A 14 -12.98 2.31 -1.19
CA GLU A 14 -12.72 3.75 -1.36
C GLU A 14 -13.19 4.56 -0.14
N ARG A 15 -14.42 4.29 0.33
CA ARG A 15 -14.97 4.97 1.50
C ARG A 15 -14.17 4.67 2.76
N GLU A 16 -13.82 3.42 3.01
CA GLU A 16 -13.11 3.05 4.23
C GLU A 16 -11.65 3.53 4.20
N ILE A 17 -10.95 3.45 3.05
CA ILE A 17 -9.57 3.96 2.97
C ILE A 17 -9.52 5.48 3.05
N SER A 18 -10.52 6.21 2.53
CA SER A 18 -10.63 7.65 2.71
C SER A 18 -10.72 8.01 4.20
N LYS A 19 -11.58 7.33 4.96
CA LYS A 19 -11.67 7.56 6.42
C LYS A 19 -10.36 7.27 7.13
N ILE A 20 -9.66 6.20 6.76
CA ILE A 20 -8.34 5.90 7.34
C ILE A 20 -7.36 7.03 7.03
N SER A 21 -7.35 7.52 5.79
CA SER A 21 -6.50 8.63 5.36
C SER A 21 -6.79 9.90 6.15
N ASP A 22 -8.06 10.22 6.36
CA ASP A 22 -8.47 11.42 7.12
C ASP A 22 -8.08 11.37 8.60
N ASN A 23 -7.95 10.17 9.17
CA ASN A 23 -7.62 9.95 10.58
C ASN A 23 -6.17 9.52 10.84
N SER A 24 -5.34 9.46 9.80
CA SER A 24 -3.94 9.04 9.89
C SER A 24 -3.01 10.15 9.44
N HIS A 25 -1.83 10.28 10.06
CA HIS A 25 -0.81 11.20 9.56
C HIS A 25 -0.37 10.86 8.12
N SER A 26 -0.29 9.57 7.82
CA SER A 26 0.03 9.07 6.48
C SER A 26 -0.28 7.58 6.37
N ILE A 27 -0.72 7.15 5.18
CA ILE A 27 -0.79 5.73 4.83
C ILE A 27 0.49 5.34 4.09
N ILE A 28 1.13 4.27 4.55
CA ILE A 28 2.38 3.73 3.98
C ILE A 28 2.13 2.30 3.54
N TRP A 29 2.35 2.02 2.25
CA TRP A 29 2.17 0.68 1.70
C TRP A 29 3.51 -0.05 1.62
N LEU A 30 3.65 -1.06 2.48
CA LEU A 30 4.74 -2.02 2.43
C LEU A 30 4.36 -3.17 1.50
N ASN A 31 5.00 -3.25 0.33
CA ASN A 31 4.66 -4.23 -0.70
C ASN A 31 5.88 -5.10 -1.06
N PRO A 32 5.89 -6.42 -0.75
CA PRO A 32 7.01 -7.30 -1.08
C PRO A 32 7.21 -7.49 -2.59
N LEU A 33 6.18 -7.23 -3.39
CA LEU A 33 6.20 -7.36 -4.85
C LEU A 33 6.61 -6.06 -5.55
N LEU A 34 6.83 -4.97 -4.81
CA LEU A 34 7.21 -3.69 -5.41
C LEU A 34 8.50 -3.83 -6.23
N GLY A 35 8.44 -3.47 -7.52
CA GLY A 35 9.58 -3.53 -8.44
C GLY A 35 9.85 -4.91 -9.06
N ASP A 36 8.99 -5.91 -8.82
CA ASP A 36 9.08 -7.20 -9.53
C ASP A 36 8.43 -7.07 -10.93
N PRO A 37 9.18 -7.27 -12.03
CA PRO A 37 8.64 -7.19 -13.39
C PRO A 37 7.52 -8.20 -13.66
N ASN A 38 7.43 -9.28 -12.88
CA ASN A 38 6.36 -10.27 -13.01
C ASN A 38 5.11 -9.90 -12.20
N SER A 39 5.18 -8.85 -11.38
CA SER A 39 4.08 -8.40 -10.51
C SER A 39 3.15 -7.34 -11.14
N GLU A 40 3.35 -7.02 -12.43
CA GLU A 40 2.74 -5.88 -13.13
C GLU A 40 1.20 -5.81 -13.09
N ARG A 41 0.52 -6.88 -12.68
CA ARG A 41 -0.93 -6.89 -12.57
C ARG A 41 -1.40 -6.22 -11.29
N MET A 42 -1.56 -4.90 -11.37
CA MET A 42 -2.27 -4.16 -10.35
C MET A 42 -3.76 -4.51 -10.36
N SER A 43 -4.28 -4.99 -9.22
CA SER A 43 -5.71 -5.29 -9.06
C SER A 43 -6.53 -4.00 -9.08
N SER A 44 -7.84 -4.12 -9.29
CA SER A 44 -8.69 -2.94 -9.34
C SER A 44 -8.89 -2.29 -7.98
N GLY A 45 -8.85 -3.05 -6.89
CA GLY A 45 -8.83 -2.46 -5.55
C GLY A 45 -7.48 -1.78 -5.25
N MET A 46 -6.35 -2.29 -5.76
CA MET A 46 -5.05 -1.64 -5.54
C MET A 46 -5.07 -0.23 -6.15
N ARG A 47 -5.64 -0.10 -7.36
CA ARG A 47 -5.88 1.20 -7.99
C ARG A 47 -6.75 2.14 -7.15
N VAL A 48 -7.76 1.61 -6.45
CA VAL A 48 -8.63 2.42 -5.56
C VAL A 48 -7.85 2.90 -4.32
N ALA A 49 -6.95 2.08 -3.80
CA ALA A 49 -6.20 2.42 -2.60
C ALA A 49 -5.05 3.42 -2.86
N LEU A 50 -4.42 3.35 -4.03
CA LEU A 50 -3.21 4.12 -4.35
C LEU A 50 -3.31 5.65 -4.14
N PRO A 51 -4.42 6.35 -4.49
CA PRO A 51 -4.54 7.78 -4.26
C PRO A 51 -4.38 8.21 -2.80
N TYR A 52 -4.65 7.32 -1.85
CA TYR A 52 -4.59 7.58 -0.42
C TYR A 52 -3.23 7.20 0.20
N VAL A 53 -2.35 6.54 -0.56
CA VAL A 53 -1.05 6.05 -0.09
C VAL A 53 0.01 7.13 -0.33
N LYS A 54 0.61 7.61 0.75
CA LYS A 54 1.64 8.67 0.70
C LYS A 54 3.01 8.12 0.31
N TYR A 55 3.36 6.94 0.82
CA TYR A 55 4.65 6.30 0.56
C TYR A 55 4.48 4.82 0.26
N THR A 56 5.31 4.32 -0.66
CA THR A 56 5.36 2.90 -1.00
C THR A 56 6.78 2.41 -0.78
N PHE A 57 6.96 1.32 -0.03
CA PHE A 57 8.26 0.70 0.17
C PHE A 57 8.21 -0.77 -0.20
N ARG A 58 9.31 -1.26 -0.80
CA ARG A 58 9.54 -2.69 -0.94
C ARG A 58 9.75 -3.27 0.47
N ALA A 59 9.15 -4.42 0.77
CA ALA A 59 9.24 -5.05 2.09
C ALA A 59 9.31 -6.58 2.01
N ARG A 60 10.34 -7.11 1.33
CA ARG A 60 10.52 -8.57 1.10
C ARG A 60 11.73 -9.16 1.81
N SER A 61 12.50 -8.35 2.53
CA SER A 61 13.71 -8.77 3.22
C SER A 61 13.94 -7.93 4.48
N ILE A 62 14.80 -8.44 5.38
CA ILE A 62 15.20 -7.73 6.60
C ILE A 62 15.91 -6.40 6.25
N GLU A 63 16.68 -6.36 5.16
CA GLU A 63 17.35 -5.12 4.74
C GLU A 63 16.35 -4.05 4.28
N ASP A 64 15.25 -4.47 3.66
CA ASP A 64 14.15 -3.57 3.31
C ASP A 64 13.53 -2.98 4.58
N LEU A 65 13.25 -3.81 5.59
CA LEU A 65 12.68 -3.36 6.87
C LEU A 65 13.62 -2.41 7.61
N ARG A 66 14.94 -2.66 7.56
CA ARG A 66 15.96 -1.75 8.11
C ARG A 66 15.94 -0.39 7.41
N SER A 67 15.82 -0.40 6.08
CA SER A 67 15.73 0.82 5.27
C SER A 67 14.45 1.60 5.54
N ILE A 68 13.32 0.90 5.69
CA ILE A 68 12.03 1.49 6.10
C ILE A 68 12.17 2.15 7.47
N GLY A 69 12.74 1.47 8.46
CA GLY A 69 12.94 2.04 9.80
C GLY A 69 13.75 3.35 9.78
N LYS A 70 14.83 3.40 9.00
CA LYS A 70 15.64 4.62 8.79
C LYS A 70 14.87 5.73 8.07
N ALA A 71 13.99 5.38 7.13
CA ALA A 71 13.17 6.35 6.42
C ALA A 71 12.10 6.94 7.35
N LEU A 72 11.40 6.09 8.10
CA LEU A 72 10.37 6.51 9.05
C LEU A 72 10.92 7.42 10.14
N SER A 73 12.12 7.13 10.67
CA SER A 73 12.76 7.97 11.70
C SER A 73 13.17 9.38 11.22
N ARG A 74 13.02 9.68 9.93
CA ARG A 74 13.27 11.02 9.34
C ARG A 74 11.98 11.71 8.90
N LEU A 75 10.89 10.94 8.78
CA LEU A 75 9.58 11.41 8.31
C LEU A 75 8.62 11.72 9.47
N LEU A 76 8.88 11.11 10.64
CA LEU A 76 8.20 11.30 11.92
C LEU A 76 9.18 11.91 12.93
#